data_AF-A0A163PED7-F1
#
_entry.id   AF-A0A163PED7-F1
#
_cell.length_a   1.000
_cell.length_b   1.000
_cell.length_c   1.000
_cell.angle_alpha   90.00
_cell.angle_beta   90.00
_cell.angle_gamma   90.00
#
_symmetry.space_group_name_H-M   'P 1'
#
loop_
_entity.id
_entity.type
_entity.pdbx_description
1 polymer ?
#
loop_
_entity_poly.entity_id
_entity_poly.type
_entity_poly.pdbx_seq_one_letter_code
_entity_poly.pdbx_strand_id
1 'polypeptide(L)'
;MGTKDKLSYERLISRVEYYKEKALDLEKKLVFAEETIERLENETNKDNFLQQIEEKEKELQNLRTHVEELTKKLNRLEEHEMEKRIQGYEELLKSIQDEINDKDQQIDLYQQRIKSMEKRININRTSEPVFEEFPQEDSKSEPMKKLGLNCMSYFDYSVIYTKDKNGFVRGSFYLENIGTETLENPYICFRFQPAETCALKGKIVSLITSPSQDEMLQSIWMFMDNEWAEKAKERGEMWICPLRETKFNSGDKLSLDDFQIPFKSSIDKNITVEAFVYFNKQNYRAKAVNHIAINF
;
A
#
# COMPACT_ATOMS: atom_id res chain seq x y z
N MET A 1 -9.74 111.66 51.33
CA MET A 1 -9.88 110.63 50.27
C MET A 1 -8.57 110.61 49.50
N GLY A 2 -7.79 109.53 49.43
CA GLY A 2 -6.51 109.68 48.70
C GLY A 2 -5.54 108.51 48.51
N THR A 3 -5.64 107.38 49.22
CA THR A 3 -4.62 106.31 49.09
C THR A 3 -5.19 104.91 48.88
N LYS A 4 -6.30 104.55 49.52
CA LYS A 4 -6.92 103.21 49.32
C LYS A 4 -7.55 103.03 47.93
N ASP A 5 -8.17 104.07 47.37
CA ASP A 5 -8.82 103.99 46.05
C ASP A 5 -7.79 103.93 44.89
N LYS A 6 -6.63 104.57 45.04
CA LYS A 6 -5.52 104.49 44.07
C LYS A 6 -4.90 103.08 44.03
N LEU A 7 -4.68 102.48 45.20
CA LEU A 7 -4.20 101.10 45.32
C LEU A 7 -5.19 100.06 44.75
N SER A 8 -6.50 100.35 44.78
CA SER A 8 -7.52 99.52 44.16
C SER A 8 -7.54 99.65 42.63
N TYR A 9 -7.26 100.84 42.11
CA TYR A 9 -7.22 101.12 40.68
C TYR A 9 -5.98 100.50 40.00
N GLU A 10 -4.80 100.62 40.61
CA GLU A 10 -3.56 100.01 40.09
C GLU A 10 -3.65 98.48 40.01
N ARG A 11 -4.25 97.82 41.01
CA ARG A 11 -4.49 96.36 41.00
C ARG A 11 -5.48 95.94 39.91
N LEU A 12 -6.44 96.81 39.57
CA LEU A 12 -7.39 96.54 38.49
C LEU A 12 -6.69 96.61 37.13
N ILE A 13 -5.83 97.62 36.93
CA ILE A 13 -5.03 97.76 35.71
C ILE A 13 -4.11 96.57 35.53
N SER A 14 -3.34 96.18 36.55
CA SER A 14 -2.42 95.04 36.45
C SER A 14 -3.14 93.73 36.14
N ARG A 15 -4.36 93.56 36.65
CA ARG A 15 -5.19 92.38 36.37
C ARG A 15 -5.70 92.39 34.93
N VAL A 16 -6.10 93.55 34.40
CA VAL A 16 -6.52 93.71 33.00
C VAL A 16 -5.35 93.46 32.05
N GLU A 17 -4.17 93.99 32.36
CA GLU A 17 -2.93 93.76 31.59
C GLU A 17 -2.55 92.28 31.57
N TYR A 18 -2.60 91.61 32.73
CA TYR A 18 -2.36 90.17 32.83
C TYR A 18 -3.30 89.35 31.94
N TYR A 19 -4.60 89.64 31.96
CA TYR A 19 -5.54 88.91 31.10
C TYR A 19 -5.37 89.25 29.61
N LYS A 20 -4.96 90.47 29.27
CA LYS A 20 -4.65 90.86 27.90
C LYS A 20 -3.44 90.11 27.37
N GLU A 21 -2.36 90.01 28.15
CA GLU A 21 -1.17 89.25 27.79
C GLU A 21 -1.47 87.77 27.66
N LYS A 22 -2.26 87.21 28.59
CA LYS A 22 -2.70 85.81 28.52
C LYS A 22 -3.59 85.54 27.30
N ALA A 23 -4.48 86.46 26.94
CA ALA A 23 -5.30 86.35 25.74
C ALA A 23 -4.42 86.35 24.47
N LEU A 24 -3.41 87.21 24.41
CA LEU A 24 -2.49 87.30 23.29
C LEU A 24 -1.61 86.04 23.14
N ASP A 25 -1.16 85.46 24.26
CA ASP A 25 -0.45 84.16 24.25
C ASP A 25 -1.35 83.01 23.77
N LEU A 26 -2.63 83.02 24.18
CA LEU A 26 -3.60 82.04 23.71
C LEU A 26 -3.90 82.19 22.21
N GLU A 27 -4.09 83.42 21.72
CA GLU A 27 -4.28 83.69 20.29
C GLU A 27 -3.07 83.23 19.48
N LYS A 28 -1.85 83.52 19.94
CA LYS A 28 -0.63 83.06 19.29
C LYS A 28 -0.57 81.53 19.21
N LYS A 29 -0.87 80.84 20.32
CA LYS A 29 -0.92 79.37 20.35
C LYS A 29 -1.99 78.81 19.43
N LEU A 30 -3.14 79.49 19.33
CA LEU A 30 -4.24 79.10 18.45
C LEU A 30 -3.80 79.20 16.99
N VAL A 31 -3.21 80.33 16.58
CA VAL A 31 -2.68 80.50 15.21
C VAL A 31 -1.62 79.45 14.87
N PHE A 32 -0.69 79.16 15.79
CA PHE A 32 0.30 78.10 15.55
C PHE A 32 -0.34 76.71 15.41
N ALA A 33 -1.35 76.41 16.23
CA ALA A 33 -2.06 75.15 16.15
C ALA A 33 -2.80 75.01 14.81
N GLU A 34 -3.48 76.07 14.35
CA GLU A 34 -4.15 76.10 13.05
C GLU A 34 -3.17 75.89 11.90
N GLU A 35 -2.03 76.58 11.89
CA GLU A 35 -1.02 76.42 10.85
C GLU A 35 -0.44 75.00 10.83
N THR A 36 -0.22 74.38 12.01
CA THR A 36 0.19 72.98 12.07
C THR A 36 -0.88 72.01 11.58
N ILE A 37 -2.16 72.28 11.84
CA ILE A 37 -3.27 71.47 11.32
C ILE A 37 -3.30 71.57 9.80
N GLU A 38 -3.22 72.78 9.24
CA GLU A 38 -3.23 73.01 7.79
C GLU A 38 -2.05 72.31 7.10
N ARG A 39 -0.84 72.35 7.68
CA ARG A 39 0.32 71.60 7.14
C ARG A 39 0.08 70.09 7.17
N LEU A 40 -0.42 69.56 8.27
CA LEU A 40 -0.71 68.13 8.40
C LEU A 40 -1.83 67.69 7.45
N GLU A 41 -2.85 68.52 7.23
CA GLU A 41 -3.92 68.25 6.26
C GLU A 41 -3.38 68.23 4.82
N ASN A 42 -2.49 69.16 4.46
CA ASN A 42 -1.85 69.19 3.15
C ASN A 42 -0.86 68.03 2.93
N GLU A 43 -0.12 67.62 3.97
CA GLU A 43 0.73 66.42 3.93
C GLU A 43 -0.11 65.13 3.84
N THR A 44 -1.29 65.13 4.48
CA THR A 44 -2.26 64.06 4.37
C THR A 44 -3.07 64.23 3.09
N ASN A 45 -2.40 64.14 1.94
CA ASN A 45 -3.00 64.06 0.60
C ASN A 45 -3.76 62.74 0.44
N LYS A 46 -4.89 62.60 1.16
CA LYS A 46 -5.72 61.39 1.25
C LYS A 46 -6.14 60.91 -0.14
N ASP A 47 -6.32 61.83 -1.08
CA ASP A 47 -6.77 61.54 -2.44
C ASP A 47 -5.75 60.73 -3.24
N ASN A 48 -4.44 60.94 -3.05
CA ASN A 48 -3.42 60.16 -3.76
C ASN A 48 -3.34 58.71 -3.22
N PHE A 49 -3.44 58.53 -1.90
CA PHE A 49 -3.49 57.20 -1.31
C PHE A 49 -4.77 56.44 -1.68
N LEU A 50 -5.93 57.12 -1.73
CA LEU A 50 -7.17 56.51 -2.21
C LEU A 50 -7.08 56.07 -3.67
N GLN A 51 -6.49 56.89 -4.55
CA GLN A 51 -6.29 56.52 -5.95
C GLN A 51 -5.38 55.30 -6.09
N GLN A 52 -4.27 55.25 -5.35
CA GLN A 52 -3.37 54.09 -5.35
C GLN A 52 -4.06 52.81 -4.82
N ILE A 53 -4.91 52.94 -3.80
CA ILE A 53 -5.69 51.81 -3.29
C ILE A 53 -6.68 51.32 -4.35
N GLU A 54 -7.39 52.22 -5.01
CA GLU A 54 -8.36 51.87 -6.06
C GLU A 54 -7.69 51.19 -7.27
N GLU A 55 -6.51 51.66 -7.68
CA GLU A 55 -5.69 51.02 -8.72
C GLU A 55 -5.26 49.61 -8.32
N LYS A 56 -4.77 49.45 -7.09
CA LYS A 56 -4.34 48.15 -6.55
C LYS A 56 -5.51 47.18 -6.40
N GLU A 57 -6.69 47.67 -6.04
CA GLU A 57 -7.91 46.87 -5.99
C GLU A 57 -8.33 46.38 -7.39
N LYS A 58 -8.26 47.23 -8.41
CA LYS A 58 -8.50 46.84 -9.82
C LYS A 58 -7.48 45.81 -10.31
N GLU A 59 -6.20 46.00 -10.01
CA GLU A 59 -5.16 45.02 -10.33
C GLU A 59 -5.43 43.67 -9.66
N LEU A 60 -5.76 43.67 -8.36
CA LEU A 60 -6.10 42.46 -7.61
C LEU A 60 -7.32 41.75 -8.20
N GLN A 61 -8.32 42.50 -8.65
CA GLN A 61 -9.51 41.93 -9.27
C GLN A 61 -9.18 41.28 -10.62
N ASN A 62 -8.35 41.91 -11.44
CA ASN A 62 -7.88 41.35 -12.70
C ASN A 62 -7.02 40.10 -12.49
N LEU A 63 -6.15 40.09 -11.47
CA LEU A 63 -5.38 38.90 -11.14
C LEU A 63 -6.28 37.75 -10.67
N ARG A 64 -7.32 38.04 -9.88
CA ARG A 64 -8.28 37.02 -9.41
C ARG A 64 -9.03 36.38 -10.56
N THR A 65 -9.53 37.17 -11.52
CA THR A 65 -10.24 36.62 -12.69
C THR A 65 -9.31 35.78 -13.57
N HIS A 66 -8.06 36.20 -13.73
CA HIS A 66 -7.08 35.42 -14.49
C HIS A 66 -6.73 34.08 -13.83
N VAL A 67 -6.53 34.09 -12.50
CA VAL A 67 -6.32 32.84 -11.73
C VAL A 67 -7.51 31.92 -11.88
N GLU A 68 -8.74 32.43 -11.77
CA GLU A 68 -9.95 31.62 -11.94
C GLU A 68 -10.05 30.99 -13.34
N GLU A 69 -9.68 31.73 -14.38
CA GLU A 69 -9.66 31.21 -15.76
C GLU A 69 -8.60 30.11 -15.93
N LEU A 70 -7.39 30.31 -15.37
CA LEU A 70 -6.32 29.32 -15.42
C LEU A 70 -6.70 28.05 -14.65
N THR A 71 -7.31 28.18 -13.48
CA THR A 71 -7.80 27.02 -12.71
C THR A 71 -8.85 26.25 -13.50
N LYS A 72 -9.79 26.92 -14.18
CA LYS A 72 -10.79 26.26 -15.03
C LYS A 72 -10.13 25.53 -16.22
N LYS A 73 -9.10 26.09 -16.83
CA LYS A 73 -8.36 25.44 -17.92
C LYS A 73 -7.60 24.20 -17.42
N LEU A 74 -6.96 24.30 -16.25
CA LEU A 74 -6.23 23.19 -15.65
C LEU A 74 -7.15 22.01 -15.35
N ASN A 75 -8.29 22.25 -14.70
CA ASN A 75 -9.27 21.21 -14.40
C ASN A 75 -9.78 20.50 -15.66
N ARG A 76 -10.07 21.26 -16.74
CA ARG A 76 -10.51 20.67 -18.02
C ARG A 76 -9.46 19.78 -18.67
N LEU A 77 -8.18 20.15 -18.56
CA LEU A 77 -7.08 19.34 -19.08
C LEU A 77 -6.92 18.06 -18.27
N GLU A 78 -6.99 18.14 -16.94
CA GLU A 78 -6.94 16.98 -16.05
C GLU A 78 -8.11 16.02 -16.32
N GLU A 79 -9.33 16.54 -16.46
CA GLU A 79 -10.52 15.74 -16.80
C GLU A 79 -10.33 14.99 -18.12
N HIS A 80 -9.85 15.67 -19.16
CA HIS A 80 -9.64 15.07 -20.47
C HIS A 80 -8.49 14.04 -20.49
N GLU A 81 -7.41 14.26 -19.72
CA GLU A 81 -6.36 13.25 -19.56
C GLU A 81 -6.86 12.00 -18.82
N MET A 82 -7.68 12.20 -17.78
CA MET A 82 -8.30 11.10 -17.04
C MET A 82 -9.28 10.32 -17.92
N GLU A 83 -10.07 11.00 -18.74
CA GLU A 83 -11.01 10.37 -19.68
C GLU A 83 -10.28 9.51 -20.72
N LYS A 84 -9.18 10.01 -21.30
CA LYS A 84 -8.33 9.21 -22.20
C LYS A 84 -7.74 7.98 -21.52
N ARG A 85 -7.34 8.11 -20.26
CA ARG A 85 -6.80 6.98 -19.48
C ARG A 85 -7.88 5.93 -19.23
N ILE A 86 -9.10 6.35 -18.90
CA ILE A 86 -10.26 5.46 -18.72
C ILE A 86 -10.57 4.72 -20.03
N GLN A 87 -10.63 5.42 -21.16
CA GLN A 87 -10.85 4.79 -22.46
C GLN A 87 -9.80 3.73 -22.79
N GLY A 88 -8.52 4.00 -22.52
CA GLY A 88 -7.45 3.02 -22.71
C GLY A 88 -7.61 1.79 -21.81
N TYR A 89 -8.08 1.97 -20.56
CA TYR A 89 -8.39 0.84 -19.69
C TYR A 89 -9.61 0.04 -20.17
N GLU A 90 -10.65 0.70 -20.68
CA GLU A 90 -11.83 0.03 -21.24
C GLU A 90 -11.49 -0.83 -22.46
N GLU A 91 -10.66 -0.31 -23.37
CA GLU A 91 -10.17 -1.05 -24.53
C GLU A 91 -9.34 -2.27 -24.12
N LEU A 92 -8.45 -2.11 -23.14
CA LEU A 92 -7.65 -3.22 -22.61
C LEU A 92 -8.54 -4.29 -21.96
N LEU A 93 -9.53 -3.87 -21.18
CA LEU A 93 -10.45 -4.78 -20.50
C LEU A 93 -11.27 -5.59 -21.51
N LYS A 94 -11.68 -4.96 -22.61
CA LYS A 94 -12.33 -5.64 -23.73
C LYS A 94 -11.41 -6.67 -24.39
N SER A 95 -10.15 -6.30 -24.66
CA SER A 95 -9.16 -7.23 -25.23
C SER A 95 -8.94 -8.45 -24.32
N ILE A 96 -8.84 -8.23 -23.01
CA ILE A 96 -8.69 -9.32 -22.02
C ILE A 96 -9.94 -10.19 -22.00
N GLN A 97 -11.14 -9.60 -22.07
CA GLN A 97 -12.38 -10.36 -22.11
C GLN A 97 -12.47 -11.26 -23.36
N ASP A 98 -12.05 -10.75 -24.52
CA ASP A 98 -12.00 -11.52 -25.76
C ASP A 98 -10.99 -12.68 -25.64
N GLU A 99 -9.80 -12.43 -25.07
CA GLU A 99 -8.82 -13.49 -24.81
C GLU A 99 -9.33 -14.56 -23.84
N ILE A 100 -10.04 -14.18 -22.77
CA ILE A 100 -10.66 -15.12 -21.82
C ILE A 100 -11.67 -16.00 -22.54
N ASN A 101 -12.55 -15.41 -23.35
CA ASN A 101 -13.56 -16.15 -24.10
C ASN A 101 -12.91 -17.17 -25.06
N ASP A 102 -11.83 -16.81 -25.74
CA ASP A 102 -11.07 -17.71 -26.62
C ASP A 102 -10.42 -18.85 -25.84
N LYS A 103 -9.87 -18.56 -24.65
CA LYS A 103 -9.27 -19.58 -23.77
C LYS A 103 -10.32 -20.54 -23.21
N ASP A 104 -11.50 -20.05 -22.86
CA ASP A 104 -12.62 -20.88 -22.41
C ASP A 104 -13.08 -21.84 -23.50
N GLN A 105 -13.18 -21.38 -24.76
CA GLN A 105 -13.45 -22.27 -25.89
C GLN A 105 -12.38 -23.35 -26.06
N GLN A 106 -11.10 -23.01 -25.89
CA GLN A 106 -10.02 -24.00 -25.93
C GLN A 106 -10.13 -25.02 -24.79
N ILE A 107 -10.45 -24.56 -23.57
CA ILE A 107 -10.68 -25.43 -22.42
C ILE A 107 -11.80 -26.41 -22.71
N ASP A 108 -12.93 -25.96 -23.25
CA ASP A 108 -14.06 -26.83 -23.63
C ASP A 108 -13.64 -27.90 -24.63
N LEU A 109 -12.87 -27.54 -25.66
CA LEU A 109 -12.34 -28.49 -26.63
C LEU A 109 -11.42 -29.53 -25.99
N TYR A 110 -10.53 -29.09 -25.09
CA TYR A 110 -9.65 -30.00 -24.36
C TYR A 110 -10.44 -30.92 -23.42
N GLN A 111 -11.45 -30.42 -22.71
CA GLN A 111 -12.33 -31.22 -21.86
C GLN A 111 -13.09 -32.29 -22.66
N GLN A 112 -13.66 -31.93 -23.82
CA GLN A 112 -14.32 -32.88 -24.71
C GLN A 112 -13.35 -33.96 -25.20
N ARG A 113 -12.12 -33.57 -25.57
CA ARG A 113 -11.08 -34.51 -26.00
C ARG A 113 -10.68 -35.46 -24.87
N ILE A 114 -10.47 -34.95 -23.65
CA ILE A 114 -10.17 -35.76 -22.45
C ILE A 114 -11.31 -36.77 -22.22
N LYS A 115 -12.56 -36.32 -22.20
CA LYS A 115 -13.74 -37.20 -22.03
C LYS A 115 -13.80 -38.31 -23.08
N SER A 116 -13.44 -38.00 -24.33
CA SER A 116 -13.38 -39.00 -25.41
C SER A 116 -12.27 -40.04 -25.20
N MET A 117 -11.10 -39.61 -24.70
CA MET A 117 -9.98 -40.50 -24.40
C MET A 117 -10.26 -41.35 -23.16
N GLU A 118 -10.87 -40.79 -22.12
CA GLU A 118 -11.34 -41.53 -20.94
C GLU A 118 -12.32 -42.64 -21.34
N LYS A 119 -13.28 -42.34 -22.23
CA LYS A 119 -14.21 -43.34 -22.75
C LYS A 119 -13.48 -44.48 -23.50
N ARG A 120 -12.45 -44.16 -24.29
CA ARG A 120 -11.61 -45.17 -24.97
C ARG A 120 -10.79 -46.00 -24.00
N ILE A 121 -10.20 -45.38 -22.97
CA ILE A 121 -9.46 -46.09 -21.90
C ILE A 121 -10.42 -47.02 -21.14
N ASN A 122 -11.65 -46.59 -20.87
CA ASN A 122 -12.64 -47.41 -20.19
C ASN A 122 -13.12 -48.59 -21.05
N ILE A 123 -13.23 -48.41 -22.36
CA ILE A 123 -13.53 -49.50 -23.32
C ILE A 123 -12.36 -50.48 -23.45
N ASN A 124 -11.11 -50.00 -23.39
CA ASN A 124 -9.94 -50.88 -23.43
C ASN A 124 -9.73 -51.65 -22.10
N ARG A 125 -10.35 -51.25 -20.99
CA ARG A 125 -10.40 -52.03 -19.75
C ARG A 125 -11.36 -53.22 -19.81
N THR A 126 -12.30 -53.25 -20.76
CA THR A 126 -13.27 -54.36 -20.90
C THR A 126 -12.75 -55.57 -21.68
N SER A 127 -11.47 -55.61 -22.05
CA SER A 127 -10.87 -56.74 -22.79
C SER A 127 -9.48 -57.12 -22.25
N GLU A 128 -9.42 -57.65 -21.02
CA GLU A 128 -8.46 -58.66 -20.56
C GLU A 128 -8.89 -59.21 -19.17
N PRO A 129 -8.53 -60.47 -18.82
CA PRO A 129 -9.25 -61.27 -17.84
C PRO A 129 -8.92 -60.94 -16.39
N VAL A 130 -9.94 -61.20 -15.57
CA VAL A 130 -10.07 -61.20 -14.12
C VAL A 130 -8.82 -61.67 -13.36
N PHE A 131 -8.38 -60.87 -12.38
CA PHE A 131 -7.88 -61.38 -11.10
C PHE A 131 -8.37 -60.50 -9.94
N GLU A 132 -9.29 -61.11 -9.18
CA GLU A 132 -9.63 -61.03 -7.75
C GLU A 132 -9.73 -59.70 -7.00
N GLU A 133 -10.89 -59.61 -6.33
CA GLU A 133 -11.47 -58.58 -5.48
C GLU A 133 -10.59 -58.05 -4.34
N PHE A 134 -10.68 -56.73 -4.09
CA PHE A 134 -10.80 -56.21 -2.73
C PHE A 134 -11.89 -55.11 -2.67
N PRO A 135 -12.60 -54.96 -1.53
CA PRO A 135 -13.86 -54.22 -1.43
C PRO A 135 -13.72 -52.69 -1.36
N GLN A 136 -14.85 -52.04 -1.66
CA GLN A 136 -15.12 -50.60 -1.72
C GLN A 136 -14.61 -49.76 -0.54
N GLU A 137 -13.92 -48.67 -0.90
CA GLU A 137 -14.29 -47.25 -0.66
C GLU A 137 -13.71 -46.63 0.61
N ASP A 138 -12.62 -45.89 0.44
CA ASP A 138 -12.57 -44.52 0.95
C ASP A 138 -11.64 -43.65 0.09
N SER A 139 -12.26 -42.66 -0.52
CA SER A 139 -11.73 -41.52 -1.27
C SER A 139 -10.32 -41.01 -0.88
N LYS A 140 -9.27 -41.50 -1.55
CA LYS A 140 -8.00 -40.80 -1.73
C LYS A 140 -7.48 -41.04 -3.14
N SER A 141 -7.63 -40.06 -4.02
CA SER A 141 -6.92 -40.03 -5.30
C SER A 141 -5.42 -39.88 -5.01
N GLU A 142 -4.71 -41.01 -4.98
CA GLU A 142 -3.27 -41.00 -5.21
C GLU A 142 -3.02 -40.46 -6.62
N PRO A 143 -2.09 -39.48 -6.78
CA PRO A 143 -1.73 -39.04 -8.11
C PRO A 143 -1.09 -40.22 -8.84
N MET A 144 -1.60 -40.56 -10.02
CA MET A 144 -0.87 -41.36 -11.01
C MET A 144 0.57 -40.84 -11.04
N LYS A 145 1.55 -41.69 -10.69
CA LYS A 145 2.96 -41.39 -10.88
C LYS A 145 3.18 -41.11 -12.37
N LYS A 146 3.14 -39.85 -12.78
CA LYS A 146 3.58 -39.44 -14.11
C LYS A 146 5.05 -39.82 -14.21
N LEU A 147 5.36 -40.74 -15.13
CA LEU A 147 6.68 -41.31 -15.32
C LEU A 147 7.66 -40.16 -15.61
N GLY A 148 8.51 -39.79 -14.65
CA GLY A 148 9.54 -38.75 -14.83
C GLY A 148 9.41 -37.49 -13.96
N LEU A 149 8.26 -37.23 -13.33
CA LEU A 149 8.07 -36.09 -12.42
C LEU A 149 8.31 -36.49 -10.97
N ASN A 150 9.35 -35.95 -10.34
CA ASN A 150 9.65 -36.22 -8.94
C ASN A 150 10.38 -35.05 -8.28
N CYS A 151 9.83 -34.50 -7.20
CA CYS A 151 10.46 -33.46 -6.40
C CYS A 151 10.53 -33.89 -4.94
N MET A 152 11.74 -33.86 -4.38
CA MET A 152 11.96 -34.01 -2.95
C MET A 152 11.94 -32.62 -2.33
N SER A 153 11.18 -32.45 -1.26
CA SER A 153 11.18 -31.20 -0.50
C SER A 153 11.29 -31.46 1.00
N TYR A 154 12.02 -30.63 1.73
CA TYR A 154 12.26 -30.83 3.16
C TYR A 154 12.62 -29.53 3.87
N PHE A 155 12.34 -29.50 5.16
CA PHE A 155 12.77 -28.47 6.07
C PHE A 155 14.14 -28.80 6.65
N ASP A 156 15.04 -27.84 6.66
CA ASP A 156 16.22 -27.81 7.51
C ASP A 156 16.06 -26.67 8.51
N TYR A 157 15.95 -26.98 9.79
CA TYR A 157 15.56 -25.97 10.78
C TYR A 157 16.17 -26.21 12.16
N SER A 158 16.26 -25.11 12.90
CA SER A 158 16.63 -25.07 14.30
C SER A 158 15.56 -24.35 15.10
N VAL A 159 15.28 -24.84 16.30
CA VAL A 159 14.32 -24.23 17.23
C VAL A 159 15.09 -23.46 18.29
N ILE A 160 14.84 -22.15 18.39
CA ILE A 160 15.47 -21.27 19.36
C ILE A 160 14.39 -20.79 20.33
N TYR A 161 14.55 -21.07 21.62
CA TYR A 161 13.59 -20.68 22.65
C TYR A 161 14.26 -20.18 23.92
N THR A 162 13.54 -19.34 24.65
CA THR A 162 13.94 -18.82 25.96
C THR A 162 13.48 -19.77 27.07
N LYS A 163 13.90 -19.51 28.32
CA LYS A 163 13.45 -20.27 29.50
C LYS A 163 11.92 -20.28 29.66
N ASP A 164 11.25 -19.23 29.20
CA ASP A 164 9.79 -19.11 29.22
C ASP A 164 9.11 -19.84 28.04
N LYS A 165 9.85 -20.69 27.33
CA LYS A 165 9.40 -21.46 26.16
C LYS A 165 8.83 -20.59 25.02
N ASN A 166 9.17 -19.31 24.99
CA ASN A 166 8.87 -18.41 23.86
C ASN A 166 10.06 -18.39 22.92
N GLY A 167 9.81 -18.28 21.61
CA GLY A 167 10.91 -18.43 20.66
C GLY A 167 10.51 -18.28 19.21
N PHE A 168 11.38 -18.78 18.34
CA PHE A 168 11.14 -18.88 16.92
C PHE A 168 11.86 -20.09 16.33
N VAL A 169 11.27 -20.68 15.31
CA VAL A 169 11.96 -21.61 14.42
C VAL A 169 12.68 -20.80 13.38
N ARG A 170 13.94 -21.10 13.11
CA ARG A 170 14.70 -20.55 11.98
C ARG A 170 15.18 -21.68 11.10
N GLY A 171 15.00 -21.56 9.79
CA GLY A 171 15.40 -22.62 8.88
C GLY A 171 15.41 -22.21 7.41
N SER A 172 15.72 -23.20 6.58
CA SER A 172 15.60 -23.15 5.13
C SER A 172 14.67 -24.28 4.66
N PHE A 173 13.91 -24.03 3.60
CA PHE A 173 13.08 -25.03 2.95
C PHE A 173 13.66 -25.34 1.58
N TYR A 174 14.03 -26.60 1.36
CA TYR A 174 14.71 -27.05 0.15
C TYR A 174 13.75 -27.81 -0.76
N LEU A 175 13.92 -27.61 -2.07
CA LEU A 175 13.29 -28.33 -3.15
C LEU A 175 14.38 -28.88 -4.05
N GLU A 176 14.33 -30.17 -4.36
CA GLU A 176 15.27 -30.85 -5.22
C GLU A 176 14.50 -31.62 -6.30
N ASN A 177 14.83 -31.36 -7.56
CA ASN A 177 14.24 -32.12 -8.67
C ASN A 177 15.00 -33.44 -8.82
N ILE A 178 14.42 -34.52 -8.29
CA ILE A 178 14.94 -35.88 -8.41
C ILE A 178 14.28 -36.66 -9.57
N GLY A 179 13.48 -35.97 -10.38
CA GLY A 179 12.85 -36.50 -11.58
C GLY A 179 13.74 -36.35 -12.81
N THR A 180 13.23 -36.74 -13.97
CA THR A 180 13.89 -36.58 -15.26
C THR A 180 13.37 -35.37 -16.03
N GLU A 181 12.18 -34.87 -15.70
CA GLU A 181 11.57 -33.71 -16.35
C GLU A 181 11.91 -32.40 -15.63
N THR A 182 11.99 -31.30 -16.38
CA THR A 182 12.17 -29.95 -15.82
C THR A 182 10.90 -29.52 -15.08
N LEU A 183 11.08 -29.05 -13.85
CA LEU A 183 10.02 -28.49 -13.03
C LEU A 183 10.04 -26.96 -13.12
N GLU A 184 8.86 -26.37 -13.16
CA GLU A 184 8.70 -24.92 -13.35
C GLU A 184 7.73 -24.32 -12.33
N ASN A 185 8.04 -23.12 -11.86
CA ASN A 185 7.18 -22.27 -11.03
C ASN A 185 6.51 -23.00 -9.84
N PRO A 186 7.30 -23.47 -8.86
CA PRO A 186 6.76 -24.14 -7.67
C PRO A 186 5.99 -23.18 -6.77
N TYR A 187 4.72 -23.48 -6.49
CA TYR A 187 3.97 -22.86 -5.40
C TYR A 187 4.19 -23.65 -4.12
N ILE A 188 4.55 -22.99 -3.02
CA ILE A 188 4.75 -23.64 -1.73
C ILE A 188 3.64 -23.20 -0.79
N CYS A 189 2.95 -24.18 -0.22
CA CYS A 189 1.98 -24.00 0.85
C CYS A 189 2.58 -24.47 2.17
N PHE A 190 2.71 -23.56 3.12
CA PHE A 190 3.00 -23.89 4.52
C PHE A 190 1.68 -23.94 5.29
N ARG A 191 1.36 -25.11 5.84
CA ARG A 191 0.14 -25.34 6.61
C ARG A 191 0.46 -25.42 8.09
N PHE A 192 -0.10 -24.48 8.85
CA PHE A 192 0.05 -24.31 10.29
C PHE A 192 -1.16 -24.88 11.03
N GLN A 193 -0.89 -25.60 12.11
CA GLN A 193 -1.92 -26.11 13.00
C GLN A 193 -1.50 -25.89 14.45
N PRO A 194 -2.28 -25.12 15.25
CA PRO A 194 -3.53 -24.43 14.91
C PRO A 194 -3.35 -23.25 13.94
N ALA A 195 -4.40 -22.87 13.21
CA ALA A 195 -4.36 -21.78 12.22
C ALA A 195 -3.93 -20.43 12.82
N GLU A 196 -4.16 -20.21 14.12
CA GLU A 196 -3.75 -19.00 14.84
C GLU A 196 -2.22 -18.81 14.90
N THR A 197 -1.44 -19.90 14.72
CA THR A 197 0.03 -19.87 14.68
C THR A 197 0.60 -19.53 13.30
N CYS A 198 -0.27 -19.18 12.35
CA CYS A 198 0.06 -18.86 10.96
C CYS A 198 0.91 -17.58 10.88
N ALA A 199 2.22 -17.73 11.07
CA ALA A 199 3.18 -16.65 10.99
C ALA A 199 4.46 -17.15 10.32
N LEU A 200 4.76 -16.62 9.14
CA LEU A 200 5.98 -16.89 8.39
C LEU A 200 6.69 -15.57 8.07
N LYS A 201 7.96 -15.48 8.43
CA LYS A 201 8.85 -14.35 8.12
C LYS A 201 10.07 -14.85 7.36
N GLY A 202 10.76 -13.97 6.66
CA GLY A 202 11.97 -14.32 5.91
C GLY A 202 12.18 -13.37 4.74
N LYS A 203 13.07 -13.74 3.82
CA LYS A 203 13.29 -13.02 2.56
C LYS A 203 12.18 -13.35 1.55
N ILE A 204 10.95 -12.98 1.90
CA ILE A 204 9.73 -13.21 1.13
C ILE A 204 9.05 -11.85 0.93
N VAL A 205 8.91 -11.43 -0.31
CA VAL A 205 8.31 -10.14 -0.66
C VAL A 205 6.80 -10.18 -0.44
N SER A 206 6.23 -9.12 0.13
CA SER A 206 4.77 -8.89 0.17
C SER A 206 4.45 -7.63 -0.62
N LEU A 207 3.49 -7.72 -1.55
CA LEU A 207 3.09 -6.59 -2.39
C LEU A 207 2.32 -5.54 -1.59
N ILE A 208 1.66 -5.95 -0.50
CA ILE A 208 0.91 -5.06 0.40
C ILE A 208 1.83 -4.01 1.06
N THR A 209 3.10 -4.36 1.31
CA THR A 209 4.03 -3.50 2.05
C THR A 209 4.78 -2.50 1.16
N SER A 210 4.46 -2.45 -0.15
CA SER A 210 5.18 -1.60 -1.13
C SER A 210 6.70 -1.84 -1.10
N PRO A 211 7.18 -3.03 -1.52
CA PRO A 211 8.57 -3.41 -1.37
C PRO A 211 9.51 -2.47 -2.14
N SER A 212 10.69 -2.25 -1.59
CA SER A 212 11.73 -1.46 -2.26
C SER A 212 12.24 -2.18 -3.52
N GLN A 213 12.79 -1.42 -4.46
CA GLN A 213 13.37 -1.98 -5.69
C GLN A 213 14.50 -2.97 -5.39
N ASP A 214 15.31 -2.72 -4.36
CA ASP A 214 16.38 -3.62 -3.93
C ASP A 214 15.84 -4.94 -3.35
N GLU A 215 14.76 -4.89 -2.56
CA GLU A 215 14.12 -6.10 -2.03
C GLU A 215 13.55 -6.98 -3.15
N MET A 216 12.97 -6.39 -4.19
CA MET A 216 12.49 -7.12 -5.37
C MET A 216 13.63 -7.70 -6.23
N LEU A 217 14.82 -7.09 -6.20
CA LEU A 217 15.97 -7.61 -6.94
C LEU A 217 16.65 -8.78 -6.23
N GLN A 218 16.70 -8.75 -4.90
CA GLN A 218 17.41 -9.73 -4.08
C GLN A 218 16.54 -10.93 -3.64
N SER A 219 15.22 -10.77 -3.63
CA SER A 219 14.31 -11.84 -3.19
C SER A 219 13.90 -12.75 -4.34
N ILE A 220 13.87 -14.04 -4.05
CA ILE A 220 13.41 -15.08 -5.00
C ILE A 220 11.93 -15.38 -4.79
N TRP A 221 11.40 -15.17 -3.59
CA TRP A 221 10.07 -15.59 -3.17
C TRP A 221 9.16 -14.40 -2.88
N MET A 222 7.86 -14.58 -3.12
CA MET A 222 6.81 -13.63 -2.77
C MET A 222 5.61 -14.34 -2.15
N PHE A 223 4.91 -13.66 -1.25
CA PHE A 223 3.61 -14.10 -0.77
C PHE A 223 2.56 -13.94 -1.88
N MET A 224 1.63 -14.91 -1.93
CA MET A 224 0.44 -14.74 -2.75
C MET A 224 -0.52 -13.79 -2.05
N ASP A 225 -0.81 -12.66 -2.69
CA ASP A 225 -1.65 -11.58 -2.16
C ASP A 225 -2.96 -11.48 -2.97
N ASN A 226 -3.73 -12.57 -3.05
CA ASN A 226 -5.06 -12.61 -3.67
C ASN A 226 -6.14 -13.01 -2.63
N GLU A 227 -7.43 -12.76 -2.93
CA GLU A 227 -8.54 -13.08 -2.02
C GLU A 227 -8.56 -14.56 -1.59
N TRP A 228 -8.10 -15.46 -2.46
CA TRP A 228 -8.01 -16.87 -2.14
C TRP A 228 -6.94 -17.15 -1.07
N ALA A 229 -5.79 -16.48 -1.15
CA ALA A 229 -4.72 -16.61 -0.17
C ALA A 229 -5.13 -16.02 1.18
N GLU A 230 -5.92 -14.95 1.21
CA GLU A 230 -6.50 -14.42 2.47
C GLU A 230 -7.42 -15.44 3.13
N LYS A 231 -8.35 -16.06 2.37
CA LYS A 231 -9.20 -17.15 2.88
C LYS A 231 -8.38 -18.38 3.29
N ALA A 232 -7.27 -18.65 2.62
CA ALA A 232 -6.38 -19.75 2.97
C ALA A 232 -5.67 -19.50 4.31
N LYS A 233 -5.31 -18.24 4.61
CA LYS A 233 -4.72 -17.86 5.92
C LYS A 233 -5.66 -18.17 7.08
N GLU A 234 -6.97 -18.00 6.92
CA GLU A 234 -7.96 -18.38 7.93
C GLU A 234 -7.95 -19.88 8.24
N ARG A 235 -7.57 -20.72 7.25
CA ARG A 235 -7.37 -22.17 7.41
C ARG A 235 -5.97 -22.54 7.91
N GLY A 236 -5.13 -21.55 8.20
CA GLY A 236 -3.74 -21.76 8.59
C GLY A 236 -2.80 -22.04 7.42
N GLU A 237 -3.14 -21.66 6.19
CA GLU A 237 -2.32 -21.90 5.00
C GLU A 237 -1.65 -20.62 4.51
N MET A 238 -0.32 -20.61 4.45
CA MET A 238 0.47 -19.54 3.83
C MET A 238 1.02 -20.01 2.49
N TRP A 239 0.72 -19.26 1.45
CA TRP A 239 1.15 -19.59 0.10
C TRP A 239 2.21 -18.60 -0.39
N ILE A 240 3.29 -19.16 -0.94
CA ILE A 240 4.34 -18.39 -1.60
C ILE A 240 4.61 -18.94 -2.99
N CYS A 241 5.09 -18.07 -3.86
CA CYS A 241 5.52 -18.42 -5.21
C CYS A 241 6.84 -17.70 -5.55
N PRO A 242 7.54 -18.12 -6.62
CA PRO A 242 8.73 -17.43 -7.08
C PRO A 242 8.35 -16.08 -7.68
N LEU A 243 9.14 -15.05 -7.41
CA LEU A 243 8.94 -13.70 -7.92
C LEU A 243 9.19 -13.61 -9.44
N ARG A 244 9.98 -14.53 -9.99
CA ARG A 244 10.31 -14.63 -11.42
C ARG A 244 10.10 -16.05 -11.90
N GLU A 245 9.91 -16.21 -13.21
CA GLU A 245 9.84 -17.54 -13.80
C GLU A 245 11.07 -18.36 -13.41
N THR A 246 10.82 -19.48 -12.74
CA THR A 246 11.85 -20.34 -12.19
C THR A 246 11.74 -21.70 -12.84
N LYS A 247 12.80 -22.13 -13.50
CA LYS A 247 12.95 -23.45 -14.10
C LYS A 247 14.13 -24.14 -13.46
N PHE A 248 13.95 -25.38 -13.02
CA PHE A 248 15.05 -26.15 -12.43
C PHE A 248 14.98 -27.60 -12.91
N ASN A 249 16.06 -28.03 -13.54
CA ASN A 249 16.23 -29.29 -14.24
C ASN A 249 16.47 -30.44 -13.26
N SER A 250 16.55 -31.66 -13.80
CA SER A 250 16.95 -32.83 -13.02
C SER A 250 18.27 -32.58 -12.29
N GLY A 251 18.28 -32.79 -10.97
CA GLY A 251 19.42 -32.56 -10.07
C GLY A 251 19.52 -31.13 -9.51
N ASP A 252 18.77 -30.17 -10.04
CA ASP A 252 18.81 -28.79 -9.55
C ASP A 252 18.08 -28.65 -8.20
N LYS A 253 18.56 -27.68 -7.41
CA LYS A 253 18.02 -27.33 -6.09
C LYS A 253 17.52 -25.90 -6.06
N LEU A 254 16.42 -25.69 -5.36
CA LEU A 254 15.84 -24.38 -5.07
C LEU A 254 15.56 -24.29 -3.57
N SER A 255 15.84 -23.15 -2.94
CA SER A 255 15.66 -22.96 -1.50
C SER A 255 14.89 -21.68 -1.17
N LEU A 256 14.08 -21.74 -0.12
CA LEU A 256 13.68 -20.57 0.66
C LEU A 256 14.57 -20.52 1.89
N ASP A 257 15.48 -19.55 1.93
CA ASP A 257 16.46 -19.43 3.00
C ASP A 257 16.03 -18.47 4.11
N ASP A 258 16.51 -18.75 5.33
CA ASP A 258 16.34 -17.90 6.50
C ASP A 258 14.86 -17.57 6.84
N PHE A 259 13.95 -18.54 6.65
CA PHE A 259 12.58 -18.38 7.13
C PHE A 259 12.56 -18.41 8.67
N GLN A 260 11.59 -17.69 9.25
CA GLN A 260 11.35 -17.64 10.68
C GLN A 260 9.87 -17.83 11.00
N ILE A 261 9.60 -18.69 11.98
CA ILE A 261 8.25 -18.96 12.48
C ILE A 261 8.24 -18.64 13.99
N PRO A 262 7.71 -17.48 14.41
CA PRO A 262 7.63 -17.14 15.83
C PRO A 262 6.57 -18.00 16.53
N PHE A 263 6.82 -18.35 17.80
CA PHE A 263 5.87 -19.08 18.64
C PHE A 263 5.89 -18.57 20.09
N LYS A 264 4.75 -18.71 20.78
CA LYS A 264 4.60 -18.34 22.18
C LYS A 264 3.89 -19.45 22.96
N SER A 265 4.59 -20.05 23.92
CA SER A 265 4.08 -21.17 24.74
C SER A 265 2.80 -20.82 25.53
N SER A 266 2.58 -19.54 25.82
CA SER A 266 1.40 -19.05 26.54
C SER A 266 0.10 -19.13 25.71
N ILE A 267 0.22 -19.22 24.38
CA ILE A 267 -0.90 -19.19 23.43
C ILE A 267 -0.94 -20.52 22.67
N ASP A 268 0.23 -21.01 22.28
CA ASP A 268 0.37 -22.17 21.42
C ASP A 268 0.65 -23.42 22.26
N LYS A 269 -0.27 -24.39 22.29
CA LYS A 269 -0.06 -25.66 23.03
C LYS A 269 0.79 -26.66 22.24
N ASN A 270 0.50 -26.77 20.96
CA ASN A 270 1.19 -27.61 20.00
C ASN A 270 1.17 -26.89 18.65
N ILE A 271 2.31 -26.86 17.98
CA ILE A 271 2.45 -26.24 16.66
C ILE A 271 2.96 -27.29 15.70
N THR A 272 2.20 -27.54 14.64
CA THR A 272 2.62 -28.38 13.53
C THR A 272 2.67 -27.53 12.26
N VAL A 273 3.80 -27.58 11.55
CA VAL A 273 3.97 -26.93 10.26
C VAL A 273 4.32 -27.98 9.22
N GLU A 274 3.45 -28.16 8.25
CA GLU A 274 3.67 -29.01 7.09
C GLU A 274 3.89 -28.14 5.85
N ALA A 275 4.58 -28.67 4.84
CA ALA A 275 4.71 -28.01 3.54
C ALA A 275 4.26 -28.91 2.40
N PHE A 276 3.65 -28.28 1.41
CA PHE A 276 3.24 -28.88 0.15
C PHE A 276 3.75 -28.02 -1.00
N VAL A 277 4.28 -28.65 -2.04
CA VAL A 277 4.74 -28.00 -3.25
C VAL A 277 3.82 -28.38 -4.39
N TYR A 278 3.36 -27.39 -5.14
CA TYR A 278 2.49 -27.54 -6.30
C TYR A 278 3.12 -26.94 -7.56
N PHE A 279 3.19 -27.74 -8.62
CA PHE A 279 3.70 -27.35 -9.92
C PHE A 279 2.54 -27.28 -10.90
N ASN A 280 2.02 -26.07 -11.11
CA ASN A 280 0.76 -25.89 -11.84
C ASN A 280 0.84 -26.36 -13.30
N LYS A 281 1.94 -26.05 -14.00
CA LYS A 281 2.12 -26.46 -15.42
C LYS A 281 2.15 -27.98 -15.59
N GLN A 282 2.79 -28.69 -14.68
CA GLN A 282 2.92 -30.15 -14.72
C GLN A 282 1.73 -30.87 -14.06
N ASN A 283 0.82 -30.14 -13.39
CA ASN A 283 -0.21 -30.69 -12.50
C ASN A 283 0.39 -31.76 -11.56
N TYR A 284 1.49 -31.39 -10.90
CA TYR A 284 2.24 -32.27 -10.01
C TYR A 284 2.29 -31.66 -8.61
N ARG A 285 2.16 -32.51 -7.59
CA ARG A 285 2.21 -32.10 -6.19
C ARG A 285 3.17 -32.99 -5.42
N ALA A 286 3.94 -32.40 -4.52
CA ALA A 286 4.82 -33.11 -3.61
C ALA A 286 4.54 -32.64 -2.18
N LYS A 287 4.52 -33.57 -1.22
CA LYS A 287 4.52 -33.24 0.21
C LYS A 287 5.97 -33.18 0.69
N ALA A 288 6.28 -32.26 1.58
CA ALA A 288 7.57 -32.25 2.25
C ALA A 288 7.79 -33.57 3.02
N VAL A 289 9.03 -34.07 2.96
CA VAL A 289 9.43 -35.37 3.54
C VAL A 289 9.36 -35.32 5.07
N ASN A 290 9.62 -34.15 5.66
CA ASN A 290 9.50 -33.89 7.09
C ASN A 290 8.53 -32.73 7.36
N HIS A 291 8.20 -32.57 8.64
CA HIS A 291 7.38 -31.46 9.15
C HIS A 291 8.02 -30.92 10.43
N ILE A 292 7.60 -29.72 10.84
CA ILE A 292 8.03 -29.09 12.09
C ILE A 292 6.95 -29.36 13.12
N ALA A 293 7.33 -29.88 14.29
CA ALA A 293 6.40 -30.12 15.39
C ALA A 293 7.01 -29.60 16.70
N ILE A 294 6.31 -28.68 17.36
CA ILE A 294 6.70 -28.13 18.66
C ILE A 294 5.60 -28.46 19.65
N ASN A 295 5.96 -29.18 20.71
CA ASN A 295 5.07 -29.52 21.81
C ASN A 295 5.66 -28.93 23.11
N PHE A 296 4.85 -28.18 23.86
CA PHE A 296 5.30 -27.47 25.08
C PHE A 296 5.02 -28.23 26.37
#